data_AF-A0ABD2JQ40-F1
#
_entry.id   AF-A0ABD2JQ40-F1
#
_cell.length_a   1.000
_cell.length_b   1.000
_cell.length_c   1.000
_cell.angle_alpha   90.00
_cell.angle_beta   90.00
_cell.angle_gamma   90.00
#
_symmetry.space_group_name_H-M   'P 1'
#
loop_
_entity.id
_entity.type
_entity.pdbx_description
1 polymer ?
#
loop_
_entity_poly.entity_id
_entity_poly.type
_entity_poly.pdbx_seq_one_letter_code
_entity_poly.pdbx_strand_id
1 'polypeptide(L)'
;MGFAPKCCTFVDPQKHAIGSVKEKYLKIEGYFFQSFKFFENQRTEIRQIFQIGHELCKTVDTYQSELFGNDQSHKFCVHTRTDDFRSLGWESKKDFTERGIEFGFHFLKKKFSNISISVILLGEEKQFLKALTINRQLISTVYLPKSMPRANDFAFATTACDSLLITAQSSTYAWWIAYLMPDNSTIFYNSKFEKGFPHTRDNFLAQWVPVQLRTNATMSSD
;
A
#
# COMPACT_ATOMS: atom_id res chain seq x y z
N MET A 1 9.78 -25.54 7.13
CA MET A 1 9.95 -25.58 5.66
C MET A 1 8.78 -24.84 5.04
N GLY A 2 9.04 -23.82 4.23
CA GLY A 2 7.98 -23.11 3.50
C GLY A 2 7.43 -23.96 2.36
N PHE A 3 6.24 -23.61 1.85
CA PHE A 3 5.56 -24.35 0.78
C PHE A 3 6.22 -24.19 -0.61
N ALA A 4 7.15 -23.27 -0.78
CA ALA A 4 7.78 -22.99 -2.07
C ALA A 4 9.27 -23.37 -2.06
N PRO A 5 9.78 -24.01 -3.14
CA PRO A 5 11.20 -24.40 -3.26
C PRO A 5 12.13 -23.19 -3.49
N LYS A 6 11.57 -22.05 -3.88
CA LYS A 6 12.26 -20.76 -4.02
C LYS A 6 11.41 -19.68 -3.37
N CYS A 7 12.04 -18.67 -2.74
CA CYS A 7 11.26 -17.60 -2.13
C CYS A 7 10.32 -17.00 -3.15
N CYS A 8 9.13 -16.67 -2.65
CA CYS A 8 8.32 -15.64 -3.25
C CYS A 8 7.79 -16.01 -4.64
N THR A 9 7.88 -17.30 -4.97
CA THR A 9 7.14 -17.94 -6.05
C THR A 9 5.84 -18.49 -5.48
N PHE A 10 4.74 -18.31 -6.21
CA PHE A 10 3.48 -18.92 -5.83
C PHE A 10 3.56 -20.43 -6.08
N VAL A 11 3.31 -21.19 -5.02
CA VAL A 11 3.06 -22.63 -5.11
C VAL A 11 1.68 -22.87 -4.54
N ASP A 12 0.85 -23.53 -5.32
CA ASP A 12 -0.50 -23.89 -4.92
C ASP A 12 -0.45 -24.72 -3.63
N PRO A 13 -0.99 -24.22 -2.50
CA PRO A 13 -0.96 -24.92 -1.22
C PRO A 13 -1.67 -26.28 -1.27
N GLN A 14 -2.61 -26.48 -2.20
CA GLN A 14 -3.31 -27.75 -2.42
C GLN A 14 -2.41 -28.83 -3.02
N LYS A 15 -1.33 -28.44 -3.71
CA LYS A 15 -0.33 -29.38 -4.26
C LYS A 15 0.61 -29.94 -3.19
N HIS A 16 0.66 -29.29 -2.03
CA HIS A 16 1.33 -29.82 -0.84
C HIS A 16 0.29 -30.42 0.10
N ALA A 17 0.75 -31.28 1.01
CA ALA A 17 -0.08 -32.13 1.84
C ALA A 17 -0.95 -31.40 2.90
N ILE A 18 -1.30 -30.12 2.72
CA ILE A 18 -2.27 -29.41 3.57
C ILE A 18 -3.60 -30.16 3.60
N GLY A 19 -4.03 -30.72 2.47
CA GLY A 19 -5.23 -31.58 2.43
C GLY A 19 -5.14 -32.85 3.29
N SER A 20 -3.95 -33.24 3.74
CA SER A 20 -3.74 -34.39 4.64
C SER A 20 -3.60 -34.01 6.12
N VAL A 21 -3.49 -32.73 6.44
CA VAL A 21 -3.43 -32.22 7.81
C VAL A 21 -4.79 -32.41 8.46
N LYS A 22 -4.82 -33.05 9.63
CA LYS A 22 -6.06 -33.35 10.37
C LYS A 22 -6.37 -32.30 11.45
N GLU A 23 -5.38 -31.49 11.77
CA GLU A 23 -5.45 -30.42 12.75
C GLU A 23 -6.38 -29.30 12.29
N LYS A 24 -7.22 -28.80 13.21
CA LYS A 24 -8.16 -27.71 12.95
C LYS A 24 -7.46 -26.39 12.61
N TYR A 25 -6.27 -26.16 13.15
CA TYR A 25 -5.49 -24.94 12.95
C TYR A 25 -4.06 -25.27 12.59
N LEU A 26 -3.54 -24.58 11.58
CA LEU A 26 -2.15 -24.65 11.16
C LEU A 26 -1.45 -23.33 11.46
N LYS A 27 -0.36 -23.39 12.22
CA LYS A 27 0.57 -22.27 12.34
C LYS A 27 1.59 -22.37 11.21
N ILE A 28 1.57 -21.41 10.29
CA ILE A 28 2.54 -21.32 9.20
C ILE A 28 3.54 -20.24 9.54
N GLU A 29 4.81 -20.62 9.62
CA GLU A 29 5.91 -19.65 9.65
C GLU A 29 6.28 -19.30 8.21
N GLY A 30 6.22 -18.00 7.89
CA GLY A 30 6.48 -17.50 6.56
C GLY A 30 6.99 -16.07 6.61
N TYR A 31 7.74 -15.71 5.58
CA TYR A 31 8.20 -14.36 5.32
C TYR A 31 7.50 -13.85 4.06
N PHE A 32 7.22 -12.54 4.03
CA PHE A 32 6.73 -11.85 2.84
C PHE A 32 5.40 -12.40 2.27
N PHE A 33 4.33 -12.40 3.08
CA PHE A 33 2.95 -12.69 2.66
C PHE A 33 2.36 -11.61 1.74
N GLN A 34 3.03 -11.30 0.64
CA GLN A 34 2.63 -10.33 -0.38
C GLN A 34 2.50 -11.06 -1.71
N SER A 35 1.42 -11.82 -1.85
CA SER A 35 1.05 -12.42 -3.13
C SER A 35 -0.43 -12.74 -3.09
N PHE A 36 -1.19 -12.04 -3.93
CA PHE A 36 -2.64 -12.18 -3.99
C PHE A 36 -3.04 -13.60 -4.38
N LYS A 37 -2.19 -14.33 -5.11
CA LYS A 37 -2.44 -15.70 -5.58
C LYS A 37 -2.77 -16.68 -4.43
N PHE A 38 -2.30 -16.43 -3.21
CA PHE A 38 -2.65 -17.25 -2.03
C PHE A 38 -4.01 -16.91 -1.43
N PHE A 39 -4.53 -15.71 -1.69
CA PHE A 39 -5.66 -15.13 -0.96
C PHE A 39 -6.85 -14.78 -1.85
N GLU A 40 -6.68 -14.70 -3.18
CA GLU A 40 -7.68 -14.16 -4.10
C GLU A 40 -8.97 -14.97 -4.09
N ASN A 41 -8.85 -16.29 -4.07
CA ASN A 41 -10.01 -17.19 -4.03
C ASN A 41 -10.77 -17.14 -2.69
N GLN A 42 -10.15 -16.55 -1.65
CA GLN A 42 -10.72 -16.41 -0.31
C GLN A 42 -10.78 -14.93 0.10
N ARG A 43 -10.81 -14.03 -0.89
CA ARG A 43 -10.65 -12.59 -0.63
C ARG A 43 -11.78 -12.04 0.24
N THR A 44 -12.99 -12.57 0.08
CA THR A 44 -14.15 -12.21 0.92
C THR A 44 -13.91 -12.61 2.38
N GLU A 45 -13.48 -13.83 2.65
CA GLU A 45 -13.19 -14.36 3.99
C GLU A 45 -12.02 -13.62 4.63
N ILE A 46 -10.96 -13.34 3.87
CA ILE A 46 -9.83 -12.54 4.34
C ILE A 46 -10.30 -11.14 4.75
N ARG A 47 -11.14 -10.47 3.95
CA ARG A 47 -11.68 -9.16 4.31
C ARG A 47 -12.58 -9.22 5.55
N GLN A 48 -13.29 -10.32 5.76
CA GLN A 48 -14.06 -10.55 6.99
C GLN A 48 -13.16 -10.68 8.22
N ILE A 49 -12.05 -11.44 8.11
CA ILE A 49 -11.06 -11.59 9.20
C ILE A 49 -10.42 -10.24 9.55
N PHE A 50 -10.16 -9.41 8.53
CA PHE A 50 -9.56 -8.09 8.70
C PHE A 50 -10.59 -6.97 8.92
N GLN A 51 -11.85 -7.29 9.26
CA GLN A 51 -12.81 -6.27 9.67
C GLN A 51 -12.29 -5.52 10.89
N ILE A 52 -12.34 -4.20 10.80
CA ILE A 52 -11.88 -3.31 11.86
C ILE A 52 -12.90 -3.38 13.00
N GLY A 53 -12.43 -3.66 14.22
CA GLY A 53 -13.28 -3.71 15.40
C GLY A 53 -13.92 -2.35 15.71
N HIS A 54 -15.12 -2.37 16.29
CA HIS A 54 -15.95 -1.19 16.55
C HIS A 54 -15.21 -0.04 17.24
N GLU A 55 -14.47 -0.32 18.33
CA GLU A 55 -13.72 0.71 19.07
C GLU A 55 -12.62 1.35 18.23
N LEU A 56 -12.00 0.56 17.35
CA LEU A 56 -10.96 1.03 16.46
C LEU A 56 -11.56 1.90 15.34
N CYS A 57 -12.70 1.48 14.77
CA CYS A 57 -13.46 2.31 13.82
C CYS A 57 -13.81 3.66 14.43
N LYS A 58 -14.43 3.68 15.61
CA LYS A 58 -14.81 4.92 16.29
C LYS A 58 -13.63 5.88 16.49
N THR A 59 -12.48 5.32 16.90
CA THR A 59 -11.24 6.09 17.10
C THR A 59 -10.75 6.69 15.78
N VAL A 60 -10.74 5.89 14.71
CA VAL A 60 -10.31 6.30 13.37
C VAL A 60 -11.27 7.32 12.76
N ASP A 61 -12.58 7.12 12.86
CA ASP A 61 -13.61 8.02 12.33
C ASP A 61 -13.56 9.40 12.99
N THR A 62 -13.36 9.42 14.31
CA THR A 62 -13.14 10.67 15.07
C THR A 62 -11.91 11.38 14.53
N TYR A 63 -10.82 10.63 14.35
CA TYR A 63 -9.57 11.19 13.86
C TYR A 63 -9.65 11.69 12.41
N GLN A 64 -10.35 10.97 11.52
CA GLN A 64 -10.61 11.41 10.15
C GLN A 64 -11.44 12.71 10.13
N SER A 65 -12.46 12.79 10.99
CA SER A 65 -13.31 13.99 11.11
C SER A 65 -12.49 15.20 11.60
N GLU A 66 -11.63 15.01 12.59
CA GLU A 66 -10.71 16.06 13.07
C GLU A 66 -9.71 16.50 11.99
N LEU A 67 -9.15 15.55 11.24
CA LEU A 67 -8.10 15.83 10.26
C LEU A 67 -8.64 16.48 8.99
N PHE A 68 -9.75 15.98 8.46
CA PHE A 68 -10.30 16.40 7.17
C PHE A 68 -11.38 17.47 7.30
N GLY A 69 -12.09 17.54 8.44
CA GLY A 69 -13.23 18.43 8.60
C GLY A 69 -14.28 18.20 7.51
N ASN A 70 -14.54 19.22 6.70
CA ASN A 70 -15.48 19.16 5.58
C ASN A 70 -14.84 18.80 4.23
N ASP A 71 -13.56 18.39 4.20
CA ASP A 71 -12.89 18.04 2.96
C ASP A 71 -13.44 16.72 2.36
N GLN A 72 -14.27 16.85 1.32
CA GLN A 72 -14.84 15.73 0.55
C GLN A 72 -14.02 15.36 -0.70
N SER A 73 -12.79 15.88 -0.83
CA SER A 73 -11.93 15.51 -1.96
C SER A 73 -11.54 14.04 -1.96
N HIS A 74 -11.16 13.55 -3.13
CA HIS A 74 -10.54 12.23 -3.29
C HIS A 74 -9.23 12.17 -2.49
N LYS A 75 -9.16 11.22 -1.56
CA LYS A 75 -8.05 11.02 -0.64
C LYS A 75 -6.99 10.12 -1.29
N PHE A 76 -5.98 10.75 -1.90
CA PHE A 76 -4.85 10.04 -2.48
C PHE A 76 -3.74 9.85 -1.45
N CYS A 77 -3.68 8.66 -0.87
CA CYS A 77 -2.69 8.30 0.14
C CYS A 77 -1.36 7.88 -0.48
N VAL A 78 -0.27 8.20 0.22
CA VAL A 78 1.10 7.88 -0.17
C VAL A 78 1.77 7.25 1.03
N HIS A 79 2.03 5.95 0.95
CA HIS A 79 2.66 5.22 2.04
C HIS A 79 4.16 5.09 1.82
N THR A 80 4.93 5.58 2.79
CA THR A 80 6.40 5.53 2.83
C THR A 80 6.90 4.59 3.93
N ARG A 81 8.03 3.94 3.67
CA ARG A 81 8.78 3.09 4.60
C ARG A 81 10.26 3.35 4.38
N THR A 82 10.95 3.83 5.40
CA THR A 82 12.32 4.33 5.23
C THR A 82 13.34 3.65 6.12
N ASP A 83 13.18 3.75 7.43
CA ASP A 83 14.19 3.45 8.46
C ASP A 83 14.90 2.09 8.30
N ASP A 84 14.23 1.00 8.69
CA ASP A 84 14.75 -0.38 8.63
C ASP A 84 15.02 -0.88 7.21
N PHE A 85 14.51 -0.20 6.18
CA PHE A 85 14.69 -0.55 4.78
C PHE A 85 15.93 0.09 4.15
N ARG A 86 16.48 1.14 4.79
CA ARG A 86 17.60 1.91 4.26
C ARG A 86 18.88 1.08 4.13
N SER A 87 19.14 0.18 5.08
CA SER A 87 20.32 -0.70 5.06
C SER A 87 20.28 -1.71 3.90
N LEU A 88 19.09 -2.00 3.37
CA LEU A 88 18.86 -2.95 2.29
C LEU A 88 18.65 -2.26 0.94
N GLY A 89 18.59 -0.92 0.92
CA GLY A 89 18.30 -0.14 -0.28
C GLY A 89 16.83 -0.22 -0.74
N TRP A 90 15.93 -0.73 0.10
CA TRP A 90 14.51 -0.94 -0.22
C TRP A 90 13.61 0.21 0.24
N GLU A 91 14.20 1.26 0.79
CA GLU A 91 13.48 2.38 1.35
C GLU A 91 12.74 3.18 0.28
N SER A 92 11.68 3.87 0.71
CA SER A 92 11.05 4.92 -0.08
C SER A 92 12.07 5.99 -0.45
N LYS A 93 12.21 6.24 -1.75
CA LYS A 93 13.11 7.28 -2.26
C LYS A 93 12.34 8.58 -2.47
N LYS A 94 12.96 9.71 -2.12
CA LYS A 94 12.35 11.05 -2.18
C LYS A 94 11.90 11.40 -3.60
N ASP A 95 12.81 11.26 -4.57
CA ASP A 95 12.58 11.53 -5.99
C ASP A 95 11.43 10.70 -6.57
N PHE A 96 11.43 9.39 -6.30
CA PHE A 96 10.34 8.51 -6.69
C PHE A 96 9.02 8.93 -6.04
N THR A 97 9.03 9.24 -4.75
CA THR A 97 7.81 9.60 -4.00
C THR A 97 7.17 10.86 -4.58
N GLU A 98 7.96 11.92 -4.79
CA GLU A 98 7.49 13.20 -5.34
C GLU A 98 6.93 13.04 -6.75
N ARG A 99 7.68 12.35 -7.63
CA ARG A 99 7.25 12.11 -9.01
C ARG A 99 6.06 11.17 -9.11
N GLY A 100 6.00 10.15 -8.24
CA GLY A 100 4.86 9.24 -8.14
C GLY A 100 3.59 9.95 -7.69
N ILE A 101 3.70 10.94 -6.80
CA ILE A 101 2.57 11.78 -6.39
C ILE A 101 2.02 12.58 -7.59
N GLU A 102 2.89 13.25 -8.35
CA GLU A 102 2.48 14.01 -9.54
C GLU A 102 1.84 13.10 -10.61
N PHE A 103 2.46 11.95 -10.88
CA PHE A 103 1.92 10.96 -11.81
C PHE A 103 0.54 10.46 -11.37
N GLY A 104 0.41 10.04 -10.11
CA GLY A 104 -0.85 9.55 -9.55
C GLY A 104 -1.95 10.62 -9.61
N PHE A 105 -1.61 11.88 -9.28
CA PHE A 105 -2.55 12.99 -9.39
C PHE A 105 -3.08 13.17 -10.81
N HIS A 106 -2.19 13.21 -11.82
CA HIS A 106 -2.60 13.35 -13.22
C HIS A 106 -3.41 12.14 -13.71
N PHE A 107 -3.01 10.93 -13.32
CA PHE A 107 -3.75 9.71 -13.64
C PHE A 107 -5.17 9.76 -13.07
N LEU A 108 -5.32 10.12 -11.79
CA LEU A 108 -6.61 10.22 -11.11
C LEU A 108 -7.49 11.31 -11.71
N LYS A 109 -6.94 12.49 -12.02
CA LYS A 109 -7.66 13.57 -12.72
C LYS A 109 -8.16 13.16 -14.11
N LYS A 110 -7.41 12.31 -14.82
CA LYS A 110 -7.82 11.78 -16.12
C LYS A 110 -8.89 10.70 -15.99
N LYS A 111 -8.75 9.82 -14.99
CA LYS A 111 -9.68 8.71 -14.72
C LYS A 111 -11.02 9.18 -14.18
N PHE A 112 -11.01 10.19 -13.32
CA PHE A 112 -12.18 10.71 -12.63
C PHE A 112 -12.39 12.19 -13.00
N SER A 113 -13.44 12.48 -13.77
CA SER A 113 -13.77 13.84 -14.16
C SER A 113 -14.20 14.69 -12.96
N ASN A 114 -13.75 15.94 -12.90
CA ASN A 114 -14.17 16.95 -11.91
C ASN A 114 -13.97 16.59 -10.42
N ILE A 115 -13.00 15.75 -10.07
CA ILE A 115 -12.66 15.51 -8.66
C ILE A 115 -11.65 16.54 -8.13
N SER A 116 -11.81 16.98 -6.88
CA SER A 116 -10.71 17.55 -6.09
C SER A 116 -9.88 16.40 -5.50
N ILE A 117 -8.58 16.59 -5.31
CA ILE A 117 -7.69 15.57 -4.75
C ILE A 117 -6.90 16.18 -3.60
N SER A 118 -6.97 15.54 -2.42
CA SER A 118 -6.08 15.79 -1.28
C SER A 118 -5.07 14.67 -1.19
N VAL A 119 -3.81 15.02 -0.91
CA VAL A 119 -2.75 14.02 -0.69
C VAL A 119 -2.56 13.75 0.79
N ILE A 120 -2.43 12.49 1.18
CA ILE A 120 -2.23 12.08 2.57
C ILE A 120 -0.91 11.34 2.67
N LEU A 121 0.04 11.89 3.43
CA LEU A 121 1.37 11.33 3.57
C LEU A 121 1.44 10.40 4.78
N LEU A 122 1.53 9.10 4.52
CA LEU A 122 1.59 8.04 5.51
C LEU A 122 3.03 7.53 5.66
N GLY A 123 3.46 7.32 6.90
CA GLY A 123 4.80 6.84 7.23
C GLY A 123 5.27 7.24 8.61
N GLU A 124 6.22 6.45 9.13
CA GLU A 124 6.79 6.61 10.47
C GLU A 124 7.80 7.78 10.52
N GLU A 125 8.65 7.94 9.50
CA GLU A 125 9.71 8.97 9.49
C GLU A 125 9.15 10.35 9.07
N LYS A 126 8.65 11.11 10.06
CA LYS A 126 8.08 12.45 9.81
C LYS A 126 9.08 13.43 9.20
N GLN A 127 10.39 13.27 9.42
CA GLN A 127 11.42 14.10 8.79
C GLN A 127 11.47 13.88 7.27
N PHE A 128 11.43 12.62 6.82
CA PHE A 128 11.35 12.28 5.41
C PHE A 128 10.10 12.88 4.77
N LEU A 129 8.93 12.70 5.40
CA LEU A 129 7.66 13.23 4.88
C LEU A 129 7.66 14.77 4.77
N LYS A 130 8.25 15.47 5.74
CA LYS A 130 8.38 16.93 5.73
C LYS A 130 9.40 17.43 4.70
N ALA A 131 10.37 16.61 4.33
CA ALA A 131 11.37 16.95 3.32
C ALA A 131 10.84 16.80 1.88
N LEU A 132 9.67 16.18 1.68
CA LEU A 132 9.05 16.06 0.37
C LEU A 132 8.65 17.43 -0.19
N THR A 133 9.07 17.71 -1.42
CA THR A 133 8.79 18.91 -2.19
C THR A 133 7.55 18.68 -3.06
N ILE A 134 6.37 18.85 -2.46
CA ILE A 134 5.10 18.70 -3.19
C ILE A 134 4.79 19.96 -3.99
N ASN A 135 4.49 19.80 -5.27
CA ASN A 135 4.06 20.91 -6.14
C ASN A 135 2.70 21.46 -5.67
N ARG A 136 2.73 22.59 -4.95
CA ARG A 136 1.53 23.23 -4.38
C ARG A 136 0.62 23.91 -5.39
N GLN A 137 1.11 24.17 -6.61
CA GLN A 137 0.28 24.65 -7.71
C GLN A 137 -0.61 23.54 -8.25
N LEU A 138 -0.12 22.30 -8.21
CA LEU A 138 -0.87 21.10 -8.62
C LEU A 138 -1.75 20.57 -7.47
N ILE A 139 -1.17 20.48 -6.27
CA ILE A 139 -1.77 19.84 -5.10
C ILE A 139 -1.88 20.88 -3.98
N SER A 140 -3.08 21.45 -3.84
CA SER A 140 -3.36 22.47 -2.82
C SER A 140 -3.33 21.89 -1.41
N THR A 141 -3.87 20.69 -1.24
CA THR A 141 -4.13 20.10 0.09
C THR A 141 -3.25 18.88 0.32
N VAL A 142 -2.45 18.93 1.38
CA VAL A 142 -1.63 17.80 1.84
C VAL A 142 -1.82 17.64 3.33
N TYR A 143 -2.27 16.45 3.74
CA TYR A 143 -2.38 16.06 5.14
C TYR A 143 -1.17 15.24 5.57
N LEU A 144 -0.72 15.50 6.80
CA LEU A 144 0.30 14.72 7.48
C LEU A 144 -0.30 14.19 8.78
N PRO A 145 -0.87 12.97 8.78
CA PRO A 145 -1.44 12.40 9.98
C PRO A 145 -0.44 12.33 11.14
N LYS A 146 -0.95 12.49 12.37
CA LYS A 146 -0.18 12.32 13.62
C LYS A 146 0.24 10.85 13.75
N SER A 147 1.26 10.60 14.56
CA SER A 147 1.64 9.22 14.86
C SER A 147 0.50 8.52 15.61
N MET A 148 0.19 7.29 15.22
CA MET A 148 -0.84 6.46 15.81
C MET A 148 -0.32 5.03 16.00
N PRO A 149 -0.91 4.22 16.91
CA PRO A 149 -0.61 2.80 16.99
C PRO A 149 -0.82 2.12 15.63
N ARG A 150 -0.04 1.07 15.34
CA ARG A 150 -0.06 0.39 14.03
C ARG A 150 -1.46 -0.09 13.61
N ALA A 151 -2.28 -0.58 14.54
CA ALA A 151 -3.64 -0.98 14.22
C ALA A 151 -4.51 0.21 13.76
N ASN A 152 -4.37 1.37 14.42
CA ASN A 152 -5.09 2.60 14.06
C ASN A 152 -4.60 3.19 12.75
N ASP A 153 -3.29 3.20 12.51
CA ASP A 153 -2.71 3.67 11.24
C ASP A 153 -3.15 2.77 10.07
N PHE A 154 -3.16 1.45 10.27
CA PHE A 154 -3.65 0.49 9.28
C PHE A 154 -5.13 0.69 8.99
N ALA A 155 -5.96 0.77 10.03
CA ALA A 155 -7.40 1.02 9.92
C ALA A 155 -7.71 2.37 9.28
N PHE A 156 -6.95 3.42 9.61
CA PHE A 156 -7.04 4.72 8.98
C PHE A 156 -6.73 4.62 7.49
N ALA A 157 -5.62 3.99 7.11
CA ALA A 157 -5.22 3.90 5.72
C ALA A 157 -6.19 3.07 4.87
N THR A 158 -6.80 2.01 5.41
CA THR A 158 -7.76 1.18 4.66
C THR A 158 -9.13 1.81 4.51
N THR A 159 -9.49 2.80 5.34
CA THR A 159 -10.82 3.43 5.35
C THR A 159 -10.84 4.87 4.86
N ALA A 160 -9.77 5.63 5.07
CA ALA A 160 -9.67 7.04 4.67
C ALA A 160 -9.24 7.22 3.21
N CYS A 161 -8.55 6.23 2.63
CA CYS A 161 -7.91 6.37 1.33
C CYS A 161 -8.82 5.90 0.20
N ASP A 162 -8.99 6.73 -0.83
CA ASP A 162 -9.66 6.35 -2.08
C ASP A 162 -8.67 5.75 -3.09
N SER A 163 -7.39 6.11 -2.96
CA SER A 163 -6.29 5.59 -3.78
C SER A 163 -5.00 5.58 -2.97
N LEU A 164 -4.06 4.72 -3.36
CA LEU A 164 -2.82 4.52 -2.61
C LEU A 164 -1.62 4.41 -3.54
N LEU A 165 -0.55 5.12 -3.21
CA LEU A 165 0.79 4.93 -3.78
C LEU A 165 1.68 4.22 -2.75
N ILE A 166 2.14 3.01 -3.09
CA ILE A 166 3.13 2.26 -2.34
C ILE A 166 4.52 2.63 -2.85
N THR A 167 5.29 3.41 -2.10
CA THR A 167 6.61 3.89 -2.56
C THR A 167 7.76 2.92 -2.26
N ALA A 168 7.58 2.06 -1.26
CA ALA A 168 8.43 0.91 -0.98
C ALA A 168 7.64 -0.38 -1.21
N GLN A 169 7.80 -0.99 -2.39
CA GLN A 169 7.06 -2.19 -2.83
C GLN A 169 7.29 -3.43 -1.95
N SER A 170 8.39 -3.44 -1.20
CA SER A 170 8.74 -4.44 -0.20
C SER A 170 7.93 -4.34 1.09
N SER A 171 7.14 -3.28 1.28
CA SER A 171 6.35 -3.09 2.49
C SER A 171 5.15 -4.02 2.52
N THR A 172 5.24 -5.09 3.32
CA THR A 172 4.13 -6.02 3.59
C THR A 172 2.92 -5.27 4.15
N TYR A 173 3.17 -4.32 5.03
CA TYR A 173 2.17 -3.45 5.63
C TYR A 173 1.39 -2.66 4.57
N ALA A 174 2.08 -1.96 3.66
CA ALA A 174 1.44 -1.19 2.59
C ALA A 174 0.69 -2.08 1.58
N TRP A 175 1.24 -3.26 1.28
CA TRP A 175 0.60 -4.23 0.40
C TRP A 175 -0.73 -4.72 0.99
N TRP A 176 -0.77 -5.01 2.29
CA TRP A 176 -2.00 -5.42 2.98
C TRP A 176 -3.03 -4.31 3.09
N ILE A 177 -2.61 -3.05 3.28
CA ILE A 177 -3.51 -1.90 3.17
C ILE A 177 -4.17 -1.92 1.78
N ALA A 178 -3.36 -1.92 0.72
CA ALA A 178 -3.87 -1.92 -0.66
C ALA A 178 -4.81 -3.10 -0.98
N TYR A 179 -4.49 -4.31 -0.48
CA TYR A 179 -5.27 -5.51 -0.74
C TYR A 179 -6.67 -5.47 -0.12
N LEU A 180 -6.79 -4.82 1.05
CA LEU A 180 -8.02 -4.71 1.83
C LEU A 180 -8.86 -3.48 1.49
N MET A 181 -8.28 -2.48 0.81
CA MET A 181 -9.01 -1.32 0.28
C MET A 181 -10.16 -1.74 -0.66
N PRO A 182 -11.21 -0.92 -0.82
CA PRO A 182 -12.31 -1.16 -1.76
C PRO A 182 -11.85 -1.52 -3.19
N ASP A 183 -12.63 -2.33 -3.90
CA ASP A 183 -12.22 -2.85 -5.22
C ASP A 183 -12.12 -1.78 -6.31
N ASN A 184 -12.80 -0.66 -6.12
CA ASN A 184 -12.72 0.51 -6.99
C ASN A 184 -11.53 1.43 -6.68
N SER A 185 -10.79 1.18 -5.59
CA SER A 185 -9.60 1.95 -5.24
C SER A 185 -8.52 1.81 -6.31
N THR A 186 -7.83 2.92 -6.62
CA THR A 186 -6.70 2.89 -7.56
C THR A 186 -5.40 2.74 -6.77
N ILE A 187 -4.70 1.64 -6.99
CA ILE A 187 -3.44 1.33 -6.31
C ILE A 187 -2.28 1.49 -7.29
N PHE A 188 -1.31 2.32 -6.92
CA PHE A 188 -0.03 2.49 -7.59
C PHE A 188 1.07 1.87 -6.73
N TYR A 189 2.10 1.31 -7.35
CA TYR A 189 3.26 0.83 -6.61
C TYR A 189 4.55 0.97 -7.40
N ASN A 190 5.66 1.16 -6.69
CA ASN A 190 6.99 1.19 -7.27
C ASN A 190 7.33 -0.18 -7.90
N SER A 191 7.38 -0.26 -9.23
CA SER A 191 7.70 -1.51 -9.93
C SER A 191 9.21 -1.76 -10.06
N LYS A 192 10.07 -0.88 -9.53
CA LYS A 192 11.52 -1.11 -9.49
C LYS A 192 11.88 -2.07 -8.36
N PHE A 193 11.83 -3.36 -8.65
CA PHE A 193 12.33 -4.39 -7.73
C PHE A 193 13.86 -4.34 -7.66
N GLU A 194 14.38 -4.01 -6.48
CA GLU A 194 15.83 -3.93 -6.26
C GLU A 194 16.49 -5.31 -6.40
N LYS A 195 17.75 -5.32 -6.86
CA LYS A 195 18.48 -6.57 -7.16
C LYS A 195 18.65 -7.40 -5.88
N GLY A 196 18.27 -8.68 -5.94
CA GLY A 196 18.29 -9.57 -4.77
C GLY A 196 17.00 -9.55 -3.95
N PHE A 197 16.04 -8.68 -4.29
CA PHE A 197 14.71 -8.72 -3.71
C PHE A 197 13.85 -9.79 -4.38
N PRO A 198 13.10 -10.59 -3.61
CA PRO A 198 12.45 -11.77 -4.17
C PRO A 198 11.03 -11.50 -4.73
N HIS A 199 10.51 -10.27 -4.61
CA HIS A 199 9.22 -9.90 -5.18
C HIS A 199 9.35 -9.49 -6.64
N THR A 200 8.28 -9.78 -7.39
CA THR A 200 8.13 -9.48 -8.81
C THR A 200 6.73 -8.92 -9.06
N ARG A 201 6.43 -8.55 -10.32
CA ARG A 201 5.10 -8.14 -10.76
C ARG A 201 3.99 -9.12 -10.33
N ASP A 202 4.30 -10.41 -10.31
CA ASP A 202 3.39 -11.51 -10.00
C ASP A 202 2.86 -11.51 -8.56
N ASN A 203 3.49 -10.75 -7.67
CA ASN A 203 3.08 -10.59 -6.27
C ASN A 203 1.94 -9.56 -6.10
N PHE A 204 1.66 -8.75 -7.13
CA PHE A 204 0.71 -7.65 -7.10
C PHE A 204 -0.47 -7.97 -8.02
N LEU A 205 -1.66 -7.45 -7.68
CA LEU A 205 -2.85 -7.69 -8.48
C LEU A 205 -2.70 -7.07 -9.87
N ALA A 206 -3.30 -7.71 -10.89
CA ALA A 206 -3.17 -7.29 -12.28
C ALA A 206 -3.67 -5.86 -12.51
N GLN A 207 -4.74 -5.45 -11.83
CA GLN A 207 -5.33 -4.12 -11.93
C GLN A 207 -4.54 -3.02 -11.19
N TRP A 208 -3.56 -3.37 -10.35
CA TRP A 208 -2.70 -2.38 -9.71
C TRP A 208 -1.72 -1.81 -10.73
N VAL A 209 -1.52 -0.51 -10.69
CA VAL A 209 -0.74 0.25 -11.67
C VAL A 209 0.74 0.21 -11.27
N PRO A 210 1.62 -0.53 -11.99
CA PRO A 210 3.05 -0.41 -11.79
C PRO A 210 3.49 0.99 -12.19
N VAL A 211 4.36 1.60 -11.38
CA VAL A 211 4.98 2.89 -11.73
C VAL A 211 6.47 2.84 -11.46
N GLN A 212 7.26 3.40 -12.37
CA GLN A 212 8.72 3.45 -12.25
C GLN A 212 9.25 4.82 -12.64
N LEU A 213 10.25 5.28 -11.89
CA LEU A 213 11.06 6.44 -12.25
C LEU A 213 12.14 6.01 -13.26
N ARG A 214 12.06 6.56 -14.47
CA ARG A 214 13.04 6.33 -15.54
C ARG A 214 14.30 7.16 -15.33
N THR A 215 15.37 6.80 -16.04
CA THR A 215 16.67 7.50 -15.99
C THR A 215 16.60 8.98 -16.40
N ASN A 216 15.62 9.34 -17.23
CA ASN A 216 15.34 10.74 -17.60
C ASN A 216 14.43 11.48 -16.60
N ALA A 217 14.27 10.94 -15.38
CA ALA A 217 13.43 11.47 -14.31
C ALA A 217 11.92 11.58 -14.65
N THR A 218 11.44 10.84 -15.66
CA THR A 218 10.00 10.73 -15.97
C THR A 218 9.40 9.49 -15.33
N MET A 219 8.13 9.59 -14.92
CA MET A 219 7.36 8.44 -14.46
C MET A 219 6.70 7.73 -15.64
N SER A 220 6.76 6.41 -15.64
CA SER A 220 5.99 5.57 -16.55
C SER A 220 5.26 4.47 -15.81
N SER A 221 4.12 4.05 -16.38
CA SER A 221 3.51 2.76 -16.10
C SER A 221 3.83 1.81 -17.25
N ASP A 222 4.19 0.58 -16.92
CA ASP A 222 4.36 -0.52 -17.87
C ASP A 222 3.01 -1.11 -18.30
#